data_AF-A0A150PM45-F1
#
_entry.id   AF-A0A150PM45-F1
#
_cell.length_a   1.000
_cell.length_b   1.000
_cell.length_c   1.000
_cell.angle_alpha   90.00
_cell.angle_beta   90.00
_cell.angle_gamma   90.00
#
_symmetry.space_group_name_H-M   'P 1'
#
loop_
_entity.id
_entity.type
_entity.pdbx_description
1 polymer ?
#
loop_
_entity_poly.entity_id
_entity_poly.type
_entity_poly.pdbx_seq_one_letter_code
_entity_poly.pdbx_strand_id
1 'polypeptide(L)'
;MLLHDRDIVVFGKGFRGGAGYAYMTLAQFASPADIRSVRALDLTGDGKAEIIVHGTVRAAAPKEAGGGTVDRDVVLIFRIEGESIQRVFAAEIGRSIGDKKIVGELKFVRVGDKVGIDLAPGRAVEWTEQTYPFNQDRGPVGGFEPLLLPWGGAQPVRYVWNGSTFAR
;
A
#
# COMPACT_ATOMS: atom_id res chain seq x y z
N MET A 1 -16.02 -3.97 10.50
CA MET A 1 -15.59 -4.05 9.09
C MET A 1 -15.44 -5.52 8.72
N LEU A 2 -15.75 -5.86 7.47
CA LEU A 2 -15.54 -7.16 6.85
C LEU A 2 -14.85 -6.98 5.49
N LEU A 3 -14.05 -7.95 5.06
CA LEU A 3 -13.67 -8.12 3.65
C LEU A 3 -14.52 -9.25 3.06
N HIS A 4 -15.23 -8.98 1.97
CA HIS A 4 -15.99 -9.99 1.22
C HIS A 4 -15.57 -9.94 -0.24
N ASP A 5 -15.00 -11.03 -0.77
CA ASP A 5 -14.34 -11.01 -2.08
C ASP A 5 -13.27 -9.91 -2.14
N ARG A 6 -13.48 -8.85 -2.94
CA ARG A 6 -12.62 -7.65 -2.97
C ARG A 6 -13.27 -6.40 -2.36
N ASP A 7 -14.43 -6.54 -1.73
CA ASP A 7 -15.16 -5.44 -1.14
C ASP A 7 -14.79 -5.26 0.34
N ILE A 8 -14.30 -4.07 0.68
CA ILE A 8 -14.26 -3.64 2.07
C ILE A 8 -15.65 -3.17 2.44
N VAL A 9 -16.24 -3.77 3.47
CA VAL A 9 -17.55 -3.40 4.00
C VAL A 9 -17.40 -2.81 5.39
N VAL A 10 -17.87 -1.56 5.56
CA VAL A 10 -17.87 -0.81 6.81
C VAL A 10 -19.30 -0.71 7.32
N PHE A 11 -19.51 -1.14 8.56
CA PHE A 11 -20.79 -1.13 9.25
C PHE A 11 -20.54 -1.17 10.77
N GLY A 12 -21.57 -0.84 11.56
CA GLY A 12 -21.56 -0.96 13.01
C GLY A 12 -22.34 0.16 13.69
N LYS A 13 -22.57 0.03 15.01
CA LYS A 13 -23.36 0.99 15.81
C LYS A 13 -22.95 2.47 15.62
N GLY A 14 -21.65 2.73 15.45
CA GLY A 14 -21.10 4.08 15.28
C GLY A 14 -21.12 4.60 13.84
N PHE A 15 -21.68 3.85 12.88
CA PHE A 15 -21.70 4.17 11.47
C PHE A 15 -23.14 4.14 10.95
N ARG A 16 -23.59 5.21 10.28
CA ARG A 16 -24.96 5.34 9.74
C ARG A 16 -26.06 4.95 10.76
N GLY A 17 -25.91 5.41 12.01
CA GLY A 17 -26.86 5.10 13.09
C GLY A 17 -27.00 3.61 13.43
N GLY A 18 -26.08 2.75 12.98
CA GLY A 18 -26.12 1.30 13.20
C GLY A 18 -27.02 0.51 12.25
N ALA A 19 -27.69 1.18 11.31
CA ALA A 19 -28.65 0.56 10.39
C ALA A 19 -28.16 0.48 8.94
N GLY A 20 -26.93 0.91 8.66
CA GLY A 20 -26.39 0.98 7.31
C GLY A 20 -24.97 0.44 7.20
N TYR A 21 -24.57 0.22 5.95
CA TYR A 21 -23.20 -0.11 5.58
C TYR A 21 -22.74 0.77 4.42
N ALA A 22 -21.43 0.90 4.26
CA ALA A 22 -20.79 1.38 3.04
C ALA A 22 -19.83 0.29 2.57
N TYR A 23 -19.60 0.22 1.26
CA TYR A 23 -18.60 -0.67 0.71
C TYR A 23 -17.78 0.02 -0.37
N MET A 24 -16.60 -0.52 -0.62
CA MET A 24 -15.74 -0.10 -1.70
C MET A 24 -14.99 -1.33 -2.23
N THR A 25 -15.06 -1.52 -3.54
CA THR A 25 -14.34 -2.58 -4.23
C THR A 25 -12.87 -2.19 -4.43
N LEU A 26 -11.98 -3.09 -4.04
CA LEU A 26 -10.53 -2.97 -4.24
C LEU A 26 -10.15 -3.34 -5.68
N ALA A 27 -10.54 -2.48 -6.63
CA ALA A 27 -10.45 -2.76 -8.07
C ALA A 27 -9.02 -3.01 -8.60
N GLN A 28 -8.00 -2.55 -7.88
CA GLN A 28 -6.59 -2.80 -8.22
C GLN A 28 -6.15 -4.26 -8.05
N PHE A 29 -6.89 -5.07 -7.26
CA PHE A 29 -6.63 -6.49 -7.12
C PHE A 29 -7.49 -7.26 -8.12
N ALA A 30 -6.92 -8.16 -8.90
CA ALA A 30 -7.67 -8.91 -9.91
C ALA A 30 -8.58 -9.97 -9.26
N SER A 31 -8.15 -10.52 -8.12
CA SER A 31 -8.85 -11.57 -7.37
C SER A 31 -8.75 -11.34 -5.84
N PRO A 32 -9.61 -11.97 -5.04
CA PRO A 32 -9.50 -11.94 -3.57
C PRO A 32 -8.19 -12.54 -3.07
N ALA A 33 -7.65 -13.53 -3.78
CA ALA A 33 -6.39 -14.19 -3.43
C ALA A 33 -5.18 -13.24 -3.51
N ASP A 34 -5.32 -12.12 -4.22
CA ASP A 34 -4.29 -11.09 -4.26
C ASP A 34 -4.27 -10.24 -2.97
N ILE A 35 -5.31 -10.32 -2.12
CA ILE A 35 -5.39 -9.61 -0.84
C ILE A 35 -4.79 -10.50 0.25
N ARG A 36 -3.61 -10.12 0.74
CA ARG A 36 -2.86 -10.89 1.75
C ARG A 36 -3.37 -10.64 3.16
N SER A 37 -3.69 -9.38 3.49
CA SER A 37 -4.27 -9.05 4.78
C SER A 37 -5.06 -7.75 4.75
N VAL A 38 -6.03 -7.67 5.66
CA VAL A 38 -6.73 -6.43 5.98
C VAL A 38 -6.75 -6.29 7.49
N ARG A 39 -6.35 -5.12 7.99
CA ARG A 39 -6.32 -4.82 9.44
C ARG A 39 -6.77 -3.38 9.69
N ALA A 40 -7.10 -3.09 10.94
CA ALA A 40 -7.51 -1.76 11.37
C ALA A 40 -6.54 -1.25 12.44
N LEU A 41 -6.09 0.00 12.32
CA LEU A 41 -5.21 0.67 13.29
C LEU A 41 -5.48 2.17 13.26
N ASP A 42 -5.55 2.83 14.42
CA ASP A 42 -5.56 4.29 14.49
C ASP A 42 -4.16 4.81 14.13
N LEU A 43 -4.06 5.38 12.92
CA LEU A 43 -2.83 5.95 12.40
C LEU A 43 -2.80 7.47 12.56
N THR A 44 -3.96 8.10 12.60
CA THR A 44 -4.11 9.57 12.59
C THR A 44 -4.15 10.19 13.98
N GLY A 45 -4.29 9.37 15.03
CA GLY A 45 -4.38 9.80 16.43
C GLY A 45 -5.75 10.32 16.82
N ASP A 46 -6.78 10.20 15.96
CA ASP A 46 -8.12 10.72 16.21
C ASP A 46 -9.04 9.74 16.97
N GLY A 47 -8.51 8.58 17.37
CA GLY A 47 -9.25 7.52 18.04
C GLY A 47 -10.09 6.66 17.10
N LYS A 48 -10.07 6.90 15.79
CA LYS A 48 -10.71 6.07 14.77
C LYS A 48 -9.65 5.30 14.01
N ALA A 49 -9.97 4.06 13.67
CA ALA A 49 -9.05 3.21 12.93
C ALA A 49 -9.11 3.49 11.42
N GLU A 50 -7.94 3.61 10.80
CA GLU A 50 -7.77 3.45 9.37
C GLU A 50 -7.72 1.96 9.01
N ILE A 51 -8.12 1.67 7.77
CA ILE A 51 -8.15 0.33 7.19
C ILE A 51 -6.89 0.16 6.36
N ILE A 52 -6.04 -0.78 6.76
CA ILE A 52 -4.78 -1.10 6.08
C ILE A 52 -5.00 -2.39 5.29
N VAL A 53 -4.80 -2.32 3.99
CA VAL A 53 -4.86 -3.46 3.07
C VAL A 53 -3.46 -3.74 2.54
N HIS A 54 -3.04 -5.00 2.60
CA HIS A 54 -1.78 -5.48 2.03
C HIS A 54 -2.10 -6.53 0.97
N GLY A 55 -1.59 -6.38 -0.25
CA GLY A 55 -1.87 -7.31 -1.34
C GLY A 55 -0.94 -7.16 -2.55
N THR A 56 -1.23 -7.91 -3.60
CA THR A 56 -0.42 -7.96 -4.83
C THR A 56 -1.18 -7.38 -6.02
N VAL A 57 -0.70 -6.29 -6.59
CA VAL A 57 -1.24 -5.72 -7.84
C VAL A 57 -0.46 -6.30 -9.02
N ARG A 58 -1.16 -6.89 -9.98
CA ARG A 58 -0.55 -7.51 -11.15
C ARG A 58 -0.64 -6.60 -12.36
N ALA A 59 0.45 -6.43 -13.09
CA ALA A 59 0.51 -5.65 -14.32
C ALA A 59 1.29 -6.41 -15.40
N ALA A 60 1.03 -6.11 -16.67
CA ALA A 60 1.84 -6.65 -17.76
C ALA A 60 3.26 -6.09 -17.66
N ALA A 61 4.27 -6.96 -17.74
CA ALA A 61 5.66 -6.53 -17.79
C ALA A 61 5.99 -5.90 -19.15
N PRO A 62 6.79 -4.82 -19.18
CA PRO A 62 7.32 -4.33 -20.44
C PRO A 62 8.17 -5.42 -21.11
N LYS A 63 8.22 -5.42 -22.44
CA LYS A 63 8.95 -6.45 -23.21
C LYS A 63 10.43 -6.45 -22.84
N GLU A 64 10.96 -5.27 -22.56
CA GLU A 64 12.34 -5.01 -22.15
C GLU A 64 12.66 -5.64 -20.78
N ALA A 65 11.64 -5.90 -19.95
CA ALA A 65 11.78 -6.62 -18.69
C ALA A 65 11.63 -8.15 -18.82
N GLY A 66 11.55 -8.67 -20.04
CA GLY A 66 11.38 -10.11 -20.32
C GLY A 66 9.94 -10.55 -20.55
N GLY A 67 8.96 -9.62 -20.55
CA GLY A 67 7.54 -9.93 -20.69
C GLY A 67 6.95 -10.67 -19.48
N GLY A 68 5.72 -11.16 -19.62
CA GLY A 68 4.97 -11.81 -18.53
C GLY A 68 4.27 -10.81 -17.61
N THR A 69 4.25 -11.12 -16.31
CA THR A 69 3.54 -10.35 -15.29
C THR A 69 4.53 -9.75 -14.30
N VAL A 70 4.37 -8.46 -13.99
CA VAL A 70 4.97 -7.80 -12.85
C VAL A 70 3.99 -7.88 -11.69
N ASP A 71 4.41 -8.51 -10.62
CA ASP A 71 3.68 -8.53 -9.36
C ASP A 71 4.24 -7.42 -8.47
N ARG A 72 3.38 -6.47 -8.07
CA ARG A 72 3.70 -5.36 -7.17
C ARG A 72 3.12 -5.69 -5.80
N ASP A 73 3.95 -5.85 -4.79
CA ASP A 73 3.52 -5.98 -3.40
C ASP A 73 3.19 -4.58 -2.87
N VAL A 74 1.95 -4.34 -2.46
CA VAL A 74 1.46 -2.99 -2.14
C VAL A 74 0.74 -2.94 -0.79
N VAL A 75 0.87 -1.78 -0.13
CA VAL A 75 0.06 -1.41 1.03
C VAL A 75 -0.81 -0.23 0.66
N LEU A 76 -2.09 -0.31 1.01
CA LEU A 76 -3.11 0.72 0.81
C LEU A 76 -3.72 1.06 2.16
N ILE A 77 -4.00 2.33 2.40
CA ILE A 77 -4.61 2.80 3.63
C ILE A 77 -5.83 3.62 3.29
N PHE A 78 -6.94 3.26 3.92
CA PHE A 78 -8.22 3.92 3.74
C PHE A 78 -8.72 4.49 5.06
N ARG A 79 -9.33 5.66 4.98
CA ARG A 79 -10.00 6.31 6.10
C ARG A 79 -11.50 6.30 5.87
N ILE A 80 -12.24 6.19 6.95
CA ILE A 80 -13.70 6.42 6.93
C ILE A 80 -13.93 7.88 7.23
N GLU A 81 -14.40 8.62 6.23
CA GLU A 81 -14.73 10.05 6.36
C GLU A 81 -16.23 10.25 6.14
N GLY A 82 -16.90 10.67 7.21
CA GLY A 82 -18.37 10.66 7.27
C GLY A 82 -18.90 9.26 6.99
N GLU A 83 -19.57 9.12 5.85
CA GLU A 83 -20.13 7.85 5.38
C GLU A 83 -19.37 7.22 4.22
N SER A 84 -18.21 7.78 3.85
CA SER A 84 -17.42 7.35 2.69
C SER A 84 -16.13 6.66 3.09
N ILE A 85 -15.64 5.76 2.23
CA ILE A 85 -14.34 5.12 2.36
C ILE A 85 -13.40 5.82 1.37
N GLN A 86 -12.33 6.44 1.87
CA GLN A 86 -11.39 7.22 1.07
C GLN A 86 -9.98 6.65 1.18
N ARG A 87 -9.27 6.50 0.06
CA ARG A 87 -7.86 6.10 0.08
C ARG A 87 -7.00 7.31 0.46
N VAL A 88 -6.25 7.20 1.55
CA VAL A 88 -5.40 8.28 2.09
C VAL A 88 -3.91 8.02 1.97
N PHE A 89 -3.51 6.79 1.64
CA PHE A 89 -2.13 6.44 1.33
C PHE A 89 -2.05 5.15 0.51
N ALA A 90 -0.98 5.03 -0.28
CA ALA A 90 -0.64 3.82 -1.00
C ALA A 90 0.87 3.78 -1.26
N ALA A 91 1.49 2.62 -1.09
CA ALA A 91 2.91 2.42 -1.38
C ALA A 91 3.15 1.05 -2.02
N GLU A 92 4.10 1.00 -2.94
CA GLU A 92 4.70 -0.25 -3.39
C GLU A 92 5.87 -0.61 -2.46
N ILE A 93 5.82 -1.82 -1.91
CA ILE A 93 6.81 -2.34 -0.95
C ILE A 93 7.54 -3.58 -1.48
N GLY A 94 7.26 -3.98 -2.71
CA GLY A 94 8.01 -5.02 -3.39
C GLY A 94 7.60 -5.15 -4.85
N ARG A 95 8.47 -5.75 -5.63
CA ARG A 95 8.23 -6.03 -7.06
C ARG A 95 8.82 -7.37 -7.42
N SER A 96 8.15 -8.17 -8.24
CA SER A 96 8.69 -9.42 -8.75
C SER A 96 8.30 -9.72 -10.19
N ILE A 97 9.18 -10.43 -10.90
CA ILE A 97 8.94 -11.04 -12.20
C ILE A 97 9.53 -12.44 -12.15
N GLY A 98 8.66 -13.47 -12.15
CA GLY A 98 9.07 -14.84 -11.88
C GLY A 98 9.77 -14.94 -10.52
N ASP A 99 10.94 -15.55 -10.48
CA ASP A 99 11.72 -15.75 -9.25
C ASP A 99 12.52 -14.51 -8.81
N LYS A 100 12.64 -13.49 -9.66
CA LYS A 100 13.38 -12.26 -9.38
C LYS A 100 12.52 -11.30 -8.58
N LYS A 101 13.06 -10.71 -7.51
CA LYS A 101 12.30 -9.78 -6.66
C LYS A 101 13.14 -8.69 -6.00
N ILE A 102 12.50 -7.54 -5.80
CA ILE A 102 12.88 -6.51 -4.84
C ILE A 102 11.90 -6.58 -3.69
N VAL A 103 12.42 -6.64 -2.47
CA VAL A 103 11.66 -6.56 -1.23
C VAL A 103 12.05 -5.27 -0.54
N GLY A 104 11.15 -4.32 -0.49
CA GLY A 104 11.30 -3.08 0.29
C GLY A 104 10.90 -3.30 1.75
N GLU A 105 11.16 -2.30 2.58
CA GLU A 105 10.73 -2.29 3.98
C GLU A 105 9.60 -1.29 4.19
N LEU A 106 8.57 -1.72 4.93
CA LEU A 106 7.54 -0.84 5.46
C LEU A 106 7.38 -1.07 6.96
N LYS A 107 7.46 0.00 7.76
CA LYS A 107 7.28 -0.05 9.21
C LYS A 107 6.27 0.99 9.66
N PHE A 108 5.43 0.61 10.61
CA PHE A 108 4.56 1.53 11.34
C PHE A 108 5.28 1.96 12.62
N VAL A 109 5.48 3.26 12.80
CA VAL A 109 6.31 3.82 13.88
C VAL A 109 5.54 4.88 14.65
N ARG A 110 5.68 4.90 15.98
CA ARG A 110 4.99 5.92 16.79
C ARG A 110 5.58 7.30 16.53
N VAL A 111 4.73 8.31 16.31
CA VAL A 111 5.11 9.72 16.18
C VAL A 111 4.14 10.56 16.99
N GLY A 112 4.49 10.85 18.26
CA GLY A 112 3.60 11.57 19.17
C GLY A 112 2.31 10.80 19.42
N ASP A 113 1.16 11.41 19.10
CA ASP A 113 -0.17 10.82 19.14
C ASP A 113 -0.56 10.05 17.85
N LYS A 114 0.28 10.10 16.81
CA LYS A 114 0.08 9.47 15.49
C LYS A 114 0.98 8.26 15.24
N VAL A 115 0.75 7.58 14.12
CA VAL A 115 1.63 6.55 13.58
C VAL A 115 2.18 7.02 12.23
N GLY A 116 3.50 7.07 12.13
CA GLY A 116 4.22 7.27 10.88
C GLY A 116 4.37 5.97 10.09
N ILE A 117 4.52 6.10 8.77
CA ILE A 117 4.78 5.01 7.84
C ILE A 117 6.19 5.23 7.28
N ASP A 118 7.12 4.36 7.68
CA ASP A 118 8.48 4.36 7.16
C ASP A 118 8.56 3.43 5.96
N LEU A 119 8.97 3.98 4.82
CA LEU A 119 9.44 3.23 3.67
C LEU A 119 10.95 3.29 3.63
N ALA A 120 11.60 2.14 3.44
CA ALA A 120 13.05 2.10 3.29
C ALA A 120 13.46 1.12 2.17
N PRO A 121 14.64 1.34 1.55
CA PRO A 121 15.26 0.33 0.71
C PRO A 121 15.42 -0.97 1.49
N GLY A 122 15.11 -2.10 0.84
CA GLY A 122 15.34 -3.41 1.42
C GLY A 122 16.42 -4.17 0.66
N ARG A 123 16.06 -5.26 -0.01
CA ARG A 123 17.01 -6.16 -0.69
C ARG A 123 16.49 -6.68 -2.02
N ALA A 124 17.43 -7.09 -2.87
CA ALA A 124 17.15 -7.80 -4.11
C ALA A 124 17.37 -9.31 -3.96
N VAL A 125 16.69 -10.08 -4.82
CA VAL A 125 16.91 -11.52 -5.05
C VAL A 125 16.94 -11.72 -6.56
N GLU A 126 18.00 -12.35 -7.06
CA GLU A 126 18.31 -12.59 -8.49
C GLU A 126 18.44 -11.33 -9.39
N TRP A 127 18.01 -10.16 -8.93
CA TRP A 127 18.31 -8.88 -9.56
C TRP A 127 19.55 -8.22 -8.97
N THR A 128 20.26 -7.52 -9.85
CA THR A 128 21.32 -6.57 -9.55
C THR A 128 20.92 -5.20 -10.09
N GLU A 129 21.66 -4.15 -9.72
CA GLU A 129 21.47 -2.81 -10.27
C GLU A 129 21.55 -2.80 -11.81
N GLN A 130 22.41 -3.63 -12.40
CA GLN A 130 22.61 -3.71 -13.86
C GLN A 130 21.52 -4.53 -14.58
N THR A 131 20.81 -5.41 -13.88
CA THR A 131 19.86 -6.36 -14.49
C THR A 131 18.40 -6.05 -14.15
N TYR A 132 18.17 -5.10 -13.23
CA TYR A 132 16.83 -4.63 -12.91
C TYR A 132 16.33 -3.65 -13.99
N PRO A 133 15.16 -3.92 -14.61
CA PRO A 133 14.76 -3.21 -15.83
C PRO A 133 14.02 -1.88 -15.56
N PHE A 134 13.91 -1.46 -14.31
CA PHE A 134 13.17 -0.24 -13.94
C PHE A 134 14.08 0.76 -13.23
N ASN A 135 13.86 2.04 -13.49
CA ASN A 135 14.55 3.11 -12.77
C ASN A 135 13.97 3.29 -11.35
N GLN A 136 14.73 3.96 -10.48
CA GLN A 136 14.18 4.49 -9.24
C GLN A 136 13.19 5.61 -9.59
N ASP A 137 11.92 5.39 -9.24
CA ASP A 137 10.89 6.41 -9.33
C ASP A 137 11.15 7.53 -8.31
N ARG A 138 11.04 8.79 -8.76
CA ARG A 138 11.30 10.00 -7.92
C ARG A 138 10.07 10.49 -7.15
N GLY A 139 8.91 9.92 -7.43
CA GLY A 139 7.63 10.28 -6.84
C GLY A 139 6.56 9.22 -7.13
N PRO A 140 5.30 9.47 -6.75
CA PRO A 140 4.25 8.48 -6.90
C PRO A 140 3.99 8.07 -8.35
N VAL A 141 3.89 6.77 -8.61
CA VAL A 141 3.56 6.21 -9.93
C VAL A 141 2.33 5.32 -9.83
N GLY A 142 1.31 5.61 -10.66
CA GLY A 142 0.01 4.94 -10.57
C GLY A 142 -0.72 5.18 -9.24
N GLY A 143 -0.39 6.27 -8.54
CA GLY A 143 -0.95 6.59 -7.23
C GLY A 143 -0.39 5.76 -6.08
N PHE A 144 0.82 5.19 -6.22
CA PHE A 144 1.57 4.53 -5.15
C PHE A 144 2.87 5.28 -4.92
N GLU A 145 3.20 5.55 -3.66
CA GLU A 145 4.57 5.92 -3.29
C GLU A 145 5.55 4.85 -3.76
N PRO A 146 6.73 5.26 -4.25
CA PRO A 146 7.60 4.38 -5.01
C PRO A 146 8.28 3.34 -4.14
N LEU A 147 8.50 2.16 -4.71
CA LEU A 147 9.42 1.17 -4.17
C LEU A 147 10.82 1.78 -4.13
N LEU A 148 11.44 1.79 -2.95
CA LEU A 148 12.81 2.26 -2.77
C LEU A 148 13.77 1.12 -3.09
N LEU A 149 14.59 1.31 -4.12
CA LEU A 149 15.54 0.32 -4.59
C LEU A 149 16.74 0.21 -3.64
N PRO A 150 17.33 -0.98 -3.48
CA PRO A 150 18.47 -1.19 -2.59
C PRO A 150 19.80 -0.60 -3.12
N TRP A 151 19.76 0.05 -4.28
CA TRP A 151 20.88 0.73 -4.94
C TRP A 151 20.46 2.15 -5.36
N GLY A 152 21.40 2.91 -5.93
CA GLY A 152 21.14 4.28 -6.39
C GLY A 152 20.93 5.32 -5.27
N GLY A 153 21.25 4.97 -4.02
CA GLY A 153 21.27 5.91 -2.89
C GLY A 153 19.89 6.38 -2.40
N ALA A 154 18.82 5.64 -2.70
CA ALA A 154 17.48 5.93 -2.18
C ALA A 154 17.51 6.00 -0.64
N GLN A 155 16.93 7.07 -0.09
CA GLN A 155 16.89 7.29 1.36
C GLN A 155 15.57 6.81 1.94
N PRO A 156 15.54 6.30 3.18
CA PRO A 156 14.29 6.07 3.89
C PRO A 156 13.43 7.33 3.94
N VAL A 157 12.12 7.16 3.79
CA VAL A 157 11.14 8.24 3.83
C VAL A 157 10.07 7.89 4.86
N ARG A 158 9.76 8.84 5.74
CA ARG A 158 8.67 8.74 6.69
C ARG A 158 7.49 9.55 6.19
N TYR A 159 6.29 9.00 6.31
CA TYR A 159 5.04 9.70 6.06
C TYR A 159 4.24 9.80 7.36
N VAL A 160 3.74 10.98 7.70
CA VAL A 160 2.95 11.25 8.89
C VAL A 160 1.66 11.96 8.50
N TRP A 161 0.58 11.66 9.21
CA TRP A 161 -0.70 12.33 9.00
C TRP A 161 -0.62 13.84 9.28
N ASN A 162 -0.94 14.65 8.27
CA ASN A 162 -0.90 16.11 8.37
C ASN A 162 -2.28 16.77 8.58
N GLY A 163 -3.34 15.98 8.73
CA GLY A 163 -4.73 16.44 8.83
C GLY A 163 -5.59 16.12 7.61
N SER A 164 -4.97 15.84 6.46
CA SER A 164 -5.68 15.46 5.23
C SER A 164 -5.09 14.26 4.50
N THR A 165 -3.77 14.06 4.57
CA THR A 165 -3.07 12.94 3.93
C THR A 165 -1.84 12.54 4.73
N PHE A 166 -1.27 11.38 4.40
CA PHE A 166 0.07 11.00 4.83
C PHE A 166 1.10 11.71 3.96
N ALA A 167 1.85 12.63 4.56
CA ALA A 167 2.85 13.47 3.88
C ALA A 167 4.22 13.32 4.54
N ARG A 168 5.27 13.67 3.79
CA ARG A 168 6.66 13.65 4.26
C ARG A 168 6.93 14.72 5.32
#